data_AF-A0A2D7TN67-F1
#
_entry.id   AF-A0A2D7TN67-F1
#
_cell.length_a   1.000
_cell.length_b   1.000
_cell.length_c   1.000
_cell.angle_alpha   90.00
_cell.angle_beta   90.00
_cell.angle_gamma   90.00
#
_symmetry.space_group_name_H-M   'P 1'
#
loop_
_entity.id
_entity.type
_entity.pdbx_description
1 polymer ?
#
loop_
_entity_poly.entity_id
_entity_poly.type
_entity_poly.pdbx_seq_one_letter_code
_entity_poly.pdbx_strand_id
1 'polypeptide(L)'
;MRFQGKKALVTGAAGGIGKSLVRKLRAEGASVAITDITIGNVEAEAHFSGDLSAAQFCDELPSKATDALGGLDILINNAGIIRRGKITEATDE
;
A
#
# COMPACT_ATOMS: atom_id res chain seq x y z
N MET A 1 6.84 12.38 -17.58
CA MET A 1 6.50 11.45 -16.49
C MET A 1 6.50 12.23 -15.18
N ARG A 2 5.33 12.41 -14.55
CA ARG A 2 5.11 13.30 -13.40
C ARG A 2 5.86 12.87 -12.13
N PHE A 3 6.11 11.57 -11.97
CA PHE A 3 6.70 10.99 -10.77
C PHE A 3 8.05 10.31 -11.06
N GLN A 4 8.76 10.76 -12.10
CA GLN A 4 10.04 10.20 -12.49
C GLN A 4 11.02 10.16 -11.32
N GLY A 5 11.52 8.97 -11.00
CA GLY A 5 12.52 8.74 -9.95
C GLY A 5 11.98 8.87 -8.52
N LYS A 6 10.66 9.02 -8.34
CA LYS A 6 10.01 9.00 -7.02
C LYS A 6 9.79 7.57 -6.54
N LYS A 7 9.83 7.39 -5.22
CA LYS A 7 9.66 6.09 -4.55
C LYS A 7 8.37 6.12 -3.76
N ALA A 8 7.44 5.23 -4.08
CA ALA A 8 6.11 5.22 -3.49
C ALA A 8 5.83 3.90 -2.76
N LEU A 9 5.21 3.99 -1.59
CA LEU A 9 4.60 2.85 -0.90
C LEU A 9 3.07 2.95 -1.02
N VAL A 10 2.43 1.90 -1.52
CA VAL A 10 0.96 1.81 -1.64
C VAL A 10 0.43 0.70 -0.75
N THR A 11 -0.47 1.03 0.18
CA THR A 11 -1.19 0.05 1.00
C THR A 11 -2.50 -0.39 0.36
N GLY A 12 -2.96 -1.62 0.62
CA GLY A 12 -4.19 -2.16 0.00
C GLY A 12 -4.04 -2.33 -1.52
N ALA A 13 -2.82 -2.61 -1.97
CA ALA A 13 -2.44 -2.55 -3.37
C ALA A 13 -3.04 -3.65 -4.23
N ALA A 14 -3.52 -4.76 -3.64
CA ALA A 14 -4.18 -5.83 -4.37
C ALA A 14 -5.67 -5.53 -4.67
N GLY A 15 -6.25 -4.52 -3.99
CA GLY A 15 -7.59 -4.01 -4.27
C GLY A 15 -7.69 -3.24 -5.58
N GLY A 16 -8.91 -3.05 -6.11
CA GLY A 16 -9.12 -2.46 -7.45
C GLY A 16 -8.50 -1.05 -7.63
N ILE A 17 -8.72 -0.16 -6.67
CA ILE A 17 -8.12 1.19 -6.68
C ILE A 17 -6.60 1.10 -6.47
N GLY A 18 -6.14 0.28 -5.51
CA GLY A 18 -4.72 0.04 -5.24
C GLY A 18 -3.95 -0.41 -6.48
N LYS A 19 -4.45 -1.42 -7.20
CA LYS A 19 -3.88 -1.90 -8.48
C LYS A 19 -3.77 -0.78 -9.51
N SER A 20 -4.80 0.04 -9.60
CA SER A 20 -4.85 1.16 -10.54
C SER A 20 -3.85 2.26 -10.18
N LEU A 21 -3.67 2.54 -8.89
CA LEU A 21 -2.67 3.48 -8.39
C LEU A 21 -1.25 2.99 -8.69
N VAL A 22 -0.94 1.74 -8.37
CA VAL A 22 0.38 1.14 -8.65
C VAL A 22 0.70 1.22 -10.14
N ARG A 23 -0.22 0.78 -11.00
CA ARG A 23 -0.04 0.86 -12.46
C ARG A 23 0.22 2.29 -12.95
N LYS A 24 -0.54 3.27 -12.46
CA LYS A 24 -0.39 4.68 -12.87
C LYS A 24 0.91 5.30 -12.37
N LEU A 25 1.30 5.04 -11.12
CA LEU A 25 2.55 5.54 -10.55
C LEU A 25 3.77 5.02 -11.33
N ARG A 26 3.78 3.71 -11.61
CA ARG A 26 4.85 3.08 -12.41
C ARG A 26 4.88 3.64 -13.83
N ALA A 27 3.72 3.79 -14.49
CA ALA A 27 3.64 4.40 -15.81
C ALA A 27 4.11 5.87 -15.84
N GLU A 28 4.03 6.57 -14.71
CA GLU A 28 4.51 7.93 -14.52
C GLU A 28 5.95 8.01 -13.96
N GLY A 29 6.69 6.90 -13.98
CA GLY A 29 8.13 6.83 -13.71
C GLY A 29 8.53 6.66 -12.25
N ALA A 30 7.58 6.34 -11.36
CA ALA A 30 7.88 6.01 -9.97
C ALA A 30 8.26 4.54 -9.80
N SER A 31 9.18 4.26 -8.88
CA SER A 31 9.37 2.93 -8.30
C SER A 31 8.39 2.74 -7.15
N VAL A 32 7.72 1.60 -7.08
CA VAL A 32 6.61 1.33 -6.18
C VAL A 32 6.87 0.07 -5.36
N ALA A 33 6.80 0.22 -4.05
CA ALA A 33 6.63 -0.89 -3.12
C ALA A 33 5.15 -1.01 -2.74
N ILE A 34 4.70 -2.22 -2.44
CA ILE A 34 3.30 -2.47 -2.13
C ILE A 34 3.13 -3.31 -0.87
N THR A 35 2.02 -3.09 -0.18
CA THR A 35 1.56 -3.97 0.89
C THR A 35 0.06 -4.26 0.75
N ASP A 36 -0.32 -5.47 1.15
CA ASP A 36 -1.68 -5.93 1.33
C ASP A 36 -1.67 -7.17 2.23
N ILE A 37 -2.81 -7.58 2.77
CA ILE A 37 -2.93 -8.84 3.52
C ILE A 37 -2.61 -10.02 2.60
N THR A 38 -3.05 -9.92 1.34
CA THR A 38 -2.72 -10.89 0.29
C THR A 38 -2.12 -10.17 -0.90
N ILE A 39 -0.83 -10.42 -1.15
CA ILE A 39 -0.12 -9.92 -2.32
C ILE A 39 -0.62 -10.69 -3.55
N GLY A 40 -1.68 -10.21 -4.18
CA GLY A 40 -2.17 -10.74 -5.45
C GLY A 40 -1.18 -10.48 -6.60
N ASN A 41 -1.61 -10.71 -7.84
CA ASN A 41 -0.79 -10.43 -9.03
C ASN A 41 -0.72 -8.93 -9.33
N VAL A 42 0.15 -8.22 -8.61
CA VAL A 42 0.44 -6.79 -8.81
C VAL A 42 1.93 -6.63 -9.04
N GLU A 43 2.30 -6.12 -10.22
CA GLU A 43 3.71 -5.82 -10.51
C GLU A 43 4.17 -4.56 -9.79
N ALA A 44 5.22 -4.72 -8.99
CA ALA A 44 5.86 -3.70 -8.17
C ALA A 44 7.31 -4.12 -7.92
N GLU A 45 8.14 -3.17 -7.49
CA GLU A 45 9.56 -3.40 -7.24
C GLU A 45 9.80 -4.14 -5.90
N ALA A 46 8.86 -4.03 -4.95
CA ALA A 46 8.88 -4.77 -3.69
C ALA A 46 7.48 -5.07 -3.15
N HIS A 47 7.34 -6.18 -2.43
CA HIS A 47 6.07 -6.68 -1.91
C HIS A 47 6.18 -7.03 -0.43
N PHE A 48 5.27 -6.50 0.39
CA PHE A 48 5.22 -6.75 1.82
C PHE A 48 3.84 -7.27 2.22
N SER A 49 3.70 -8.59 2.36
CA SER A 49 2.45 -9.19 2.86
C SER A 49 2.33 -8.94 4.36
N GLY A 50 1.21 -8.39 4.81
CA GLY A 50 0.98 -8.19 6.23
C GLY A 50 -0.34 -7.48 6.55
N ASP A 51 -0.68 -7.52 7.83
CA ASP A 51 -1.88 -6.89 8.37
C ASP A 51 -1.52 -5.53 8.98
N LEU A 52 -2.17 -4.47 8.49
CA LEU A 52 -2.01 -3.11 8.98
C LEU A 52 -2.77 -2.84 10.29
N SER A 53 -3.53 -3.81 10.81
CA SER A 53 -4.04 -3.78 12.18
C SER A 53 -2.95 -4.08 13.22
N ALA A 54 -1.86 -4.74 12.81
CA ALA A 54 -0.74 -5.06 13.69
C ALA A 54 0.24 -3.89 13.75
N ALA A 55 0.29 -3.18 14.89
CA ALA A 55 1.13 -2.00 15.09
C ALA A 55 2.61 -2.25 14.73
N GLN A 56 3.18 -3.38 15.17
CA GLN A 56 4.55 -3.79 14.85
C GLN A 56 4.82 -3.83 13.32
N PHE A 57 3.88 -4.35 12.53
CA PHE A 57 4.03 -4.41 11.08
C PHE A 57 4.01 -3.00 10.48
N CYS A 58 3.10 -2.13 10.94
CA CYS A 58 3.03 -0.74 10.52
C CYS A 58 4.30 0.04 10.83
N ASP A 59 4.90 -0.15 12.00
CA ASP A 59 6.13 0.53 12.41
C ASP A 59 7.33 0.14 11.54
N GLU A 60 7.41 -1.13 11.15
CA GLU A 60 8.53 -1.65 10.34
C GLU A 60 8.38 -1.36 8.84
N LEU A 61 7.15 -1.25 8.34
CA LEU A 61 6.84 -1.20 6.91
C LEU A 61 7.53 -0.04 6.16
N PRO A 62 7.53 1.22 6.65
CA PRO A 62 8.22 2.32 5.96
C PRO A 62 9.73 2.09 5.84
N SER A 63 10.37 1.51 6.86
CA SER A 63 11.80 1.18 6.80
C SER A 63 12.06 0.12 5.74
N LYS A 64 11.28 -0.97 5.75
CA LYS A 64 11.39 -2.04 4.73
C LYS A 64 11.21 -1.50 3.31
N ALA A 65 10.22 -0.61 3.10
CA ALA A 65 10.00 0.04 1.80
C ALA A 65 11.15 0.97 1.41
N THR A 66 11.68 1.73 2.36
CA THR A 66 12.83 2.62 2.15
C THR A 66 14.06 1.82 1.73
N ASP A 67 14.36 0.72 2.43
CA ASP A 67 15.49 -0.15 2.14
C ASP A 67 15.36 -0.81 0.76
N ALA A 68 14.16 -1.29 0.42
CA ALA A 68 13.91 -1.95 -0.86
C ALA A 68 13.96 -1.01 -2.07
N LEU A 69 13.53 0.25 -1.90
CA LEU A 69 13.48 1.23 -2.99
C LEU A 69 14.70 2.18 -3.02
N GLY A 70 15.56 2.14 -2.00
CA GLY A 70 16.65 3.11 -1.80
C GLY A 70 16.16 4.51 -1.45
N GLY A 71 15.03 4.62 -0.75
CA GLY A 71 14.37 5.87 -0.36
C GLY A 71 12.84 5.75 -0.39
N LEU A 72 12.14 6.69 0.27
CA LEU A 72 10.68 6.78 0.24
C LEU A 72 10.24 8.25 0.14
N ASP A 73 9.57 8.61 -0.95
CA ASP A 73 9.08 9.98 -1.21
C ASP A 73 7.57 10.11 -0.97
N ILE A 74 6.82 9.04 -1.25
CA ILE A 74 5.35 9.05 -1.31
C ILE A 74 4.81 7.88 -0.50
N LEU A 75 3.86 8.16 0.39
CA LEU A 75 3.04 7.14 1.04
C LEU A 75 1.58 7.31 0.59
N ILE A 76 0.97 6.21 0.15
CA ILE A 76 -0.45 6.16 -0.20
C ILE A 76 -1.16 5.19 0.74
N ASN A 77 -1.87 5.75 1.70
CA ASN A 77 -2.75 5.05 2.62
C ASN A 77 -4.06 4.70 1.91
N ASN A 78 -4.05 3.66 1.07
CA ASN A 78 -5.21 3.20 0.31
C ASN A 78 -5.90 1.97 0.94
N ALA A 79 -5.20 1.20 1.78
CA ALA A 79 -5.82 0.11 2.52
C ALA A 79 -7.00 0.64 3.35
N GLY A 80 -8.15 0.00 3.19
CA GLY A 80 -9.37 0.37 3.90
C GLY A 80 -10.46 -0.63 3.64
N ILE A 81 -11.23 -0.93 4.69
CA ILE A 81 -12.42 -1.74 4.65
C ILE A 81 -13.58 -0.94 5.24
N ILE A 82 -14.76 -1.09 4.67
CA ILE A 82 -15.98 -0.48 5.21
C ILE A 82 -16.87 -1.62 5.70
N ARG A 83 -17.18 -1.64 7.00
CA ARG A 83 -18.26 -2.47 7.56
C ARG A 83 -19.57 -1.71 7.37
N ARG A 84 -20.58 -2.38 6.81
CA ARG A 84 -21.91 -1.81 6.56
C ARG A 84 -22.92 -2.48 7.48
N GLY A 85 -23.78 -1.70 8.11
CA GLY A 85 -24.79 -2.19 9.05
C GLY A 85 -25.52 -1.03 9.73
N LYS A 86 -26.44 -1.33 10.66
CA LYS A 86 -27.05 -0.28 11.48
C LYS A 86 -26.05 0.22 12.50
N ILE A 87 -26.03 1.52 12.76
CA ILE A 87 -25.14 2.10 13.76
C ILE A 87 -25.35 1.53 15.16
N THR A 88 -26.59 1.16 15.50
CA THR A 88 -26.95 0.54 16.78
C THR A 88 -26.49 -0.91 16.92
N GLU A 89 -26.04 -1.54 15.83
CA GLU A 89 -25.51 -2.92 15.80
C GLU A 89 -23.98 -2.93 15.61
N ALA A 90 -23.34 -1.76 15.52
CA ALA A 90 -21.89 -1.66 15.39
C ALA A 90 -21.21 -1.98 16.72
N THR A 91 -20.08 -2.69 16.62
CA THR A 91 -19.17 -3.00 17.73
C THR A 91 -17.88 -2.19 17.58
N ASP A 92 -17.11 -2.06 18.66
CA ASP A 92 -15.76 -1.46 18.64
C ASP A 92 -14.74 -2.36 17.92
N GLU A 93 -15.08 -3.65 17.72
CA GLU A 93 -14.40 -4.62 16.87
C GLU A 93 -15.00 -4.65 15.44
#